data_AF-A0A498DAE1-F1
#
_entry.id   AF-A0A498DAE1-F1
#
_cell.length_a   1.000
_cell.length_b   1.000
_cell.length_c   1.000
_cell.angle_alpha   90.00
_cell.angle_beta   90.00
_cell.angle_gamma   90.00
#
_symmetry.space_group_name_H-M   'P 1'
#
loop_
_entity.id
_entity.type
_entity.pdbx_description
1 polymer ?
#
loop_
_entity_poly.entity_id
_entity_poly.type
_entity_poly.pdbx_seq_one_letter_code
_entity_poly.pdbx_strand_id
1 'polypeptide(L)' 'MAKKKYAPHEVLEVHEVLTVKTASAAKSSMMQGLVADKELRKLLEEDVKASQKAIDELKGILEEADKEAI' A
#
# COMPACT_ATOMS: atom_id res chain seq x y z
N MET A 1 23.54 -13.44 17.33
CA MET A 1 22.99 -12.59 16.27
C MET A 1 21.86 -11.78 16.90
N ALA A 2 21.97 -10.45 16.98
CA ALA A 2 20.92 -9.62 17.57
C ALA A 2 19.63 -9.72 16.72
N LYS A 3 18.47 -9.95 17.35
CA LYS A 3 17.17 -9.89 16.65
C LYS A 3 16.99 -8.47 16.12
N LYS A 4 16.83 -8.33 14.82
CA LYS A 4 16.70 -7.05 14.14
C LYS A 4 15.25 -6.59 14.25
N LYS A 5 14.94 -5.85 15.31
CA LYS A 5 13.60 -5.27 15.51
C LYS A 5 13.46 -3.97 14.74
N TYR A 6 12.26 -3.71 14.20
CA TYR A 6 11.94 -2.41 13.63
C TYR A 6 11.98 -1.31 14.70
N ALA A 7 12.56 -0.16 14.36
CA ALA A 7 12.49 1.03 15.20
C ALA A 7 11.09 1.68 15.08
N PRO A 8 10.62 2.42 16.11
CA PRO A 8 9.29 3.01 16.08
C PRO A 8 9.01 3.94 14.89
N HIS A 9 10.03 4.66 14.40
CA HIS A 9 9.88 5.54 13.24
C HIS A 9 9.71 4.75 11.93
N GLU A 10 10.38 3.60 11.78
CA GLU A 10 10.23 2.74 10.59
C GLU A 10 8.78 2.20 10.51
N VAL A 11 8.20 1.80 11.65
CA VAL A 11 6.80 1.36 11.70
C VAL A 11 5.84 2.51 11.35
N LEU A 12 6.11 3.72 11.86
CA LEU A 12 5.32 4.90 11.55
C LEU A 12 5.37 5.24 10.05
N GLU A 13 6.56 5.23 9.45
CA GLU A 13 6.75 5.47 8.02
C GLU A 13 5.98 4.45 7.17
N VAL A 14 5.96 3.16 7.56
CA VAL A 14 5.17 2.13 6.86
C VAL A 14 3.67 2.43 6.94
N HIS A 15 3.15 2.90 8.08
CA HIS A 15 1.75 3.35 8.20
C HIS A 15 1.43 4.55 7.30
N GLU A 16 2.35 5.50 7.17
CA GLU A 16 2.19 6.67 6.29
C GLU A 16 2.15 6.23 4.82
N VAL A 17 3.08 5.38 4.39
CA VAL A 17 3.13 4.84 3.03
C VAL A 17 1.89 4.02 2.73
N LEU A 18 1.42 3.19 3.68
CA LEU A 18 0.18 2.44 3.55
C LEU A 18 -1.02 3.37 3.33
N THR A 19 -1.12 4.44 4.11
CA THR A 19 -2.20 5.43 3.98
C THR A 19 -2.19 6.08 2.59
N VAL A 20 -1.02 6.53 2.12
CA VAL A 20 -0.86 7.11 0.79
C VAL A 20 -1.27 6.11 -0.30
N LYS A 21 -0.86 4.85 -0.15
CA LYS A 21 -1.14 3.83 -1.16
C LYS A 21 -2.61 3.42 -1.20
N THR A 22 -3.26 3.31 -0.04
CA THR A 22 -4.72 3.09 0.05
C THR A 22 -5.49 4.24 -0.58
N ALA A 23 -5.13 5.49 -0.29
CA ALA A 23 -5.77 6.65 -0.90
C ALA A 23 -5.59 6.67 -2.43
N SER A 24 -4.43 6.26 -2.94
CA SER A 24 -4.15 6.18 -4.37
C SER A 24 -4.97 5.09 -5.05
N ALA A 25 -5.02 3.88 -4.45
CA ALA A 25 -5.83 2.77 -4.95
C ALA A 25 -7.32 3.15 -5.05
N ALA A 26 -7.85 3.81 -4.01
CA ALA A 26 -9.24 4.28 -4.00
C ALA A 26 -9.50 5.29 -5.13
N LYS A 27 -8.61 6.27 -5.31
CA LYS A 27 -8.72 7.26 -6.41
C LYS A 27 -8.70 6.59 -7.78
N SER A 28 -7.75 5.70 -8.03
CA SER A 28 -7.63 5.02 -9.32
C SER A 28 -8.84 4.14 -9.60
N SER A 29 -9.34 3.42 -8.59
CA SER A 29 -10.57 2.61 -8.69
C SER A 29 -11.80 3.46 -9.03
N MET A 30 -11.99 4.59 -8.34
CA MET A 30 -13.09 5.51 -8.65
C MET A 30 -12.98 6.08 -10.07
N MET A 31 -11.77 6.44 -10.51
CA MET A 31 -11.54 7.05 -11.82
C MET A 31 -11.81 6.09 -12.99
N GLN A 32 -11.62 4.78 -12.81
CA GLN A 32 -11.95 3.77 -13.83
C GLN A 32 -13.43 3.84 -14.26
N GLY A 33 -14.34 4.19 -13.33
CA GLY A 33 -15.76 4.33 -13.63
C GLY A 33 -16.13 5.65 -14.33
N LEU A 34 -15.21 6.63 -14.36
CA LEU A 34 -15.45 7.97 -14.92
C LEU A 34 -14.71 8.21 -16.24
N VAL A 35 -13.64 7.47 -16.50
CA VAL A 35 -12.77 7.69 -17.65
C VAL A 35 -13.36 7.12 -18.95
N ALA A 36 -13.43 7.95 -19.99
CA ALA A 36 -13.86 7.53 -21.32
C ALA A 36 -12.71 6.97 -22.18
N ASP A 37 -11.50 7.48 -21.97
CA ASP A 37 -10.30 7.03 -22.69
C ASP A 37 -9.90 5.61 -22.27
N LYS A 38 -9.76 4.72 -23.26
CA LYS A 38 -9.53 3.28 -23.02
C LYS A 38 -8.12 2.99 -22.51
N GLU A 39 -7.11 3.72 -23.00
CA GLU A 39 -5.73 3.52 -22.60
C GLU A 39 -5.51 4.04 -21.17
N LEU A 40 -6.10 5.19 -20.85
CA LEU A 40 -6.09 5.71 -19.48
C LEU A 40 -6.83 4.78 -18.52
N ARG A 41 -7.96 4.19 -18.92
CA ARG A 41 -8.64 3.17 -18.09
C ARG A 41 -7.72 1.99 -17.79
N LYS A 42 -7.02 1.48 -18.79
CA LYS A 42 -6.09 0.36 -18.63
C LYS A 42 -4.95 0.71 -17.65
N LEU A 43 -4.38 1.92 -17.76
CA LEU A 43 -3.37 2.39 -16.81
C LEU A 43 -3.91 2.45 -15.37
N LEU A 44 -5.15 2.90 -15.19
CA LEU A 44 -5.79 2.93 -13.87
C LEU A 44 -6.08 1.52 -13.34
N GLU A 45 -6.44 0.55 -14.20
CA GLU A 45 -6.61 -0.86 -13.84
C GLU A 45 -5.28 -1.49 -13.39
N GLU A 46 -4.20 -1.19 -14.09
CA GLU A 46 -2.84 -1.61 -13.72
C GLU A 46 -2.40 -0.98 -12.39
N ASP A 47 -2.66 0.32 -12.18
CA ASP A 47 -2.35 0.99 -10.92
C ASP A 47 -3.13 0.42 -9.73
N VAL A 48 -4.42 0.10 -9.89
CA VAL A 48 -5.19 -0.55 -8.81
C VAL A 48 -4.59 -1.91 -8.44
N LYS A 49 -4.22 -2.74 -9.43
CA LYS A 49 -3.60 -4.05 -9.16
C LYS A 49 -2.25 -3.92 -8.47
N ALA A 50 -1.38 -3.04 -8.98
CA ALA A 50 -0.09 -2.77 -8.37
C ALA A 50 -0.24 -2.21 -6.95
N SER A 51 -1.26 -1.35 -6.74
CA SER A 51 -1.53 -0.75 -5.45
C SER A 51 -2.05 -1.74 -4.42
N GLN A 52 -2.94 -2.65 -4.81
CA GLN A 52 -3.43 -3.68 -3.91
C GLN A 52 -2.29 -4.59 -3.44
N LYS A 53 -1.40 -5.00 -4.35
CA LYS A 53 -0.23 -5.80 -4.00
C LYS A 53 0.66 -5.07 -2.99
N ALA A 54 0.98 -3.80 -3.22
CA ALA A 54 1.81 -3.02 -2.30
C ALA A 54 1.13 -2.83 -0.93
N ILE A 55 -0.19 -2.64 -0.88
CA ILE A 55 -0.95 -2.57 0.37
C ILE A 55 -0.83 -3.88 1.17
N ASP A 56 -0.94 -5.02 0.50
CA ASP A 56 -0.85 -6.33 1.16
C ASP A 56 0.57 -6.57 1.70
N GLU A 57 1.61 -6.18 0.96
CA GLU A 57 3.01 -6.22 1.40
C GLU A 57 3.26 -5.31 2.63
N LEU A 58 2.77 -4.07 2.60
CA LEU A 58 2.92 -3.11 3.70
C LEU A 58 2.20 -3.59 4.97
N LYS A 59 1.02 -4.19 4.84
CA LYS A 59 0.32 -4.83 5.97
C LYS A 59 1.13 -5.98 6.54
N GLY A 60 1.76 -6.80 5.68
CA GLY A 60 2.63 -7.88 6.13
C GLY A 60 3.82 -7.39 6.97
N ILE A 61 4.42 -6.25 6.59
CA ILE A 61 5.50 -5.61 7.37
C ILE A 61 4.98 -5.15 8.74
N LEU A 62 3.80 -4.52 8.80
CA LEU A 62 3.20 -4.08 10.06
C LEU A 62 2.85 -5.26 10.97
N GLU A 63 2.31 -6.34 10.42
CA GLU A 63 2.04 -7.57 11.17
C GLU A 63 3.31 -8.23 11.72
N GLU A 64 4.43 -8.14 11.00
CA GLU A 64 5.74 -8.59 11.49
C GLU A 64 6.23 -7.71 12.63
N ALA A 65 6.15 -6.38 12.47
CA ALA A 65 6.53 -5.42 13.51
C ALA A 65 5.71 -5.59 14.81
N ASP A 66 4.40 -5.83 14.70
CA ASP A 66 3.53 -6.08 15.85
C ASP A 66 3.90 -7.37 16.59
N LYS A 67 4.28 -8.43 15.86
CA LYS A 67 4.73 -9.70 16.47
C LYS A 67 6.05 -9.54 17.21
N GLU A 68 6.89 -8.59 16.83
CA GLU A 68 8.16 -8.29 17.51
C GLU A 68 7.99 -7.39 18.74
N ALA A 69 6.84 -6.73 18.89
CA ALA A 69 6.53 -5.87 20.03
C ALA A 69 6.09 -6.67 21.30
N ILE A 70 5.69 -7.94 21.13
CA ILE A 70 5.31 -8.89 22.19
C ILE A 70 6.50 -9.79 22.57
#